data_AF-A0A2N6U1U6-F1
#
_entry.id   AF-A0A2N6U1U6-F1
#
_cell.length_a   1.000
_cell.length_b   1.000
_cell.length_c   1.000
_cell.angle_alpha   90.00
_cell.angle_beta   90.00
_cell.angle_gamma   90.00
#
_symmetry.space_group_name_H-M   'P 1'
#
loop_
_entity.id
_entity.type
_entity.pdbx_description
1 polymer ?
#
loop_
_entity_poly.entity_id
_entity_poly.type
_entity_poly.pdbx_seq_one_letter_code
_entity_poly.pdbx_strand_id
1 'polypeptide(L)'
;MTRRCTAHTSSGQPCKKPPIRGGTACTSHGGSSPRVRAAAERRLAEQDAEAKAAQAVERLTGKRAPMNIADVYRELLELSGLVVAWKDVLRDRVDALTDYTTPTLVGGEQIRGDVLLFERAMDRALKVLDAVARLDLDSRLSVISEEGARQIVAMIRRAVADVDFTPEQEDRFNAAIARELRRASEAGDTQ
;
A
#
# COMPACT_ATOMS: atom_id res chain seq x y z
N MET A 1 22.02 -18.06 25.13
CA MET A 1 21.49 -18.20 26.51
C MET A 1 20.20 -19.01 26.49
N THR A 2 20.12 -20.11 27.23
CA THR A 2 18.91 -20.95 27.31
C THR A 2 17.86 -20.23 28.17
N ARG A 3 16.69 -19.89 27.59
CA ARG A 3 15.58 -19.28 28.35
C ARG A 3 15.13 -20.24 29.46
N ARG A 4 14.93 -19.72 30.67
CA ARG A 4 14.47 -20.46 31.85
C ARG A 4 13.05 -20.05 32.21
N CYS A 5 12.36 -20.93 32.94
CA CYS A 5 11.08 -20.62 33.54
C CYS A 5 11.20 -19.40 34.47
N THR A 6 10.25 -18.47 34.38
CA THR A 6 10.23 -17.24 35.18
C THR A 6 9.72 -17.43 36.62
N ALA A 7 9.28 -18.64 36.97
CA ALA A 7 8.77 -18.96 38.30
C ALA A 7 9.91 -19.32 39.28
N HIS A 8 9.60 -19.33 40.57
CA HIS A 8 10.49 -19.79 41.64
C HIS A 8 10.03 -21.16 42.18
N THR A 9 10.95 -21.93 42.72
CA THR A 9 10.67 -23.20 43.41
C THR A 9 10.06 -22.94 44.79
N SER A 10 9.54 -23.98 45.44
CA SER A 10 9.03 -23.89 46.83
C SER A 10 10.07 -23.42 47.85
N SER A 11 11.36 -23.62 47.56
CA SER A 11 12.49 -23.08 48.33
C SER A 11 12.84 -21.61 48.00
N GLY A 12 12.04 -20.92 47.20
CA GLY A 12 12.23 -19.52 46.81
C GLY A 12 13.31 -19.28 45.73
N GLN A 13 13.97 -20.33 45.25
CA GLN A 13 15.04 -20.21 44.26
C GLN A 13 14.50 -20.15 42.83
N PRO A 14 15.15 -19.45 41.87
CA PRO A 14 14.68 -19.38 40.49
C PRO A 14 14.58 -20.77 39.84
N CYS A 15 13.50 -21.02 39.10
CA CYS A 15 13.31 -22.30 38.43
C CYS A 15 14.35 -22.47 37.30
N LYS A 16 15.07 -23.59 37.35
CA LYS A 16 16.10 -23.92 36.34
C LYS A 16 15.53 -24.65 35.11
N LYS A 17 14.26 -25.07 35.14
CA LYS A 17 13.62 -25.81 34.04
C LYS A 17 13.36 -24.89 32.84
N PRO A 18 13.39 -25.43 31.60
CA PRO A 18 13.02 -24.66 30.42
C PRO A 18 11.51 -24.37 30.43
N PRO A 19 11.08 -23.21 29.92
CA PRO A 19 9.66 -22.93 29.72
C PRO A 19 9.10 -23.79 28.58
N ILE A 20 7.77 -23.92 28.50
CA ILE A 20 7.11 -24.46 27.32
C ILE A 20 7.42 -23.60 26.08
N ARG A 21 7.38 -24.19 24.88
CA ARG A 21 7.52 -23.42 23.64
C ARG A 21 6.46 -22.32 23.58
N GLY A 22 6.85 -21.11 23.20
CA GLY A 22 5.96 -19.94 23.14
C GLY A 22 5.59 -19.32 24.51
N GLY A 23 6.00 -19.94 25.62
CA GLY A 23 5.66 -19.50 26.97
C GLY A 23 6.85 -19.07 27.81
N THR A 24 6.54 -18.66 29.05
CA THR A 24 7.53 -18.21 30.05
C THR A 24 7.62 -19.14 31.27
N ALA A 25 6.70 -20.10 31.39
CA ALA A 25 6.63 -21.07 32.47
C ALA A 25 6.89 -22.51 32.00
N CYS A 26 7.53 -23.33 32.85
CA CYS A 26 7.70 -24.75 32.59
C CYS A 26 6.41 -25.52 32.92
N THR A 27 6.31 -26.77 32.48
CA THR A 27 5.15 -27.63 32.75
C THR A 27 4.83 -27.77 34.25
N SER A 28 5.85 -27.79 35.11
CA SER A 28 5.71 -27.88 36.57
C SER A 28 5.28 -26.57 37.25
N HIS A 29 5.43 -25.42 36.60
CA HIS A 29 5.05 -24.11 37.13
C HIS A 29 3.94 -23.47 36.29
N GLY A 30 2.92 -24.26 35.93
CA GLY A 30 1.71 -23.76 35.26
C GLY A 30 1.77 -23.71 33.73
N GLY A 31 2.89 -24.07 33.11
CA GLY A 31 3.02 -24.13 31.66
C GLY A 31 2.06 -25.12 30.99
N SER A 32 1.56 -26.11 31.72
CA SER A 32 0.55 -27.06 31.22
C SER A 32 -0.90 -26.55 31.29
N SER A 33 -1.14 -25.40 31.92
CA SER A 33 -2.49 -24.83 32.02
C SER A 33 -3.05 -24.51 30.62
N PRO A 34 -4.33 -24.82 30.34
CA PRO A 34 -4.95 -24.52 29.05
C PRO A 34 -4.80 -23.05 28.63
N ARG A 35 -4.95 -22.12 29.58
CA ARG A 35 -4.79 -20.67 29.32
C ARG A 35 -3.36 -20.30 28.94
N VAL A 36 -2.37 -20.91 29.59
CA VAL A 36 -0.94 -20.65 29.33
C VAL A 36 -0.52 -21.26 28.00
N ARG A 37 -1.00 -22.47 27.67
CA ARG A 37 -0.79 -23.11 26.37
C ARG A 37 -1.42 -22.32 25.24
N ALA A 38 -2.69 -21.93 25.36
CA ALA A 38 -3.36 -21.12 24.33
C ALA A 38 -2.64 -19.77 24.10
N ALA A 39 -2.18 -19.11 25.15
CA ALA A 39 -1.39 -17.89 25.01
C ALA A 39 -0.02 -18.14 24.36
N ALA A 40 0.63 -19.26 24.67
CA ALA A 40 1.90 -19.63 24.07
C ALA A 40 1.76 -20.00 22.58
N GLU A 41 0.70 -20.72 22.22
CA GLU A 41 0.34 -21.04 20.84
C GLU A 41 0.05 -19.78 20.02
N ARG A 42 -0.72 -18.83 20.56
CA ARG A 42 -0.94 -17.54 19.91
C ARG A 42 0.36 -16.80 19.62
N ARG A 43 1.26 -16.70 20.59
CA ARG A 43 2.57 -16.05 20.37
C ARG A 43 3.42 -16.74 19.32
N LEU A 44 3.40 -18.07 19.26
CA LEU A 44 4.11 -18.81 18.22
C LEU A 44 3.49 -18.56 16.85
N ALA A 45 2.17 -18.52 16.75
CA ALA A 45 1.46 -18.20 15.52
C ALA A 45 1.73 -16.76 15.06
N GLU A 46 1.75 -15.79 15.98
CA GLU A 46 2.14 -14.41 15.73
C GLU A 46 3.58 -14.33 15.21
N GLN A 47 4.53 -14.99 15.89
CA GLN A 47 5.94 -15.02 15.46
C GLN A 47 6.13 -15.67 14.09
N ASP A 48 5.41 -16.76 13.80
CA ASP A 48 5.44 -17.41 12.50
C ASP A 48 4.83 -16.52 11.40
N ALA A 49 3.73 -15.83 11.70
CA ALA A 49 3.11 -14.87 10.80
C ALA A 49 4.03 -13.68 10.51
N GLU A 50 4.67 -13.11 11.55
CA GLU A 50 5.67 -12.04 11.41
C GLU A 50 6.87 -12.50 10.57
N ALA A 51 7.40 -13.70 10.81
CA ALA A 51 8.50 -14.24 10.04
C ALA A 51 8.13 -14.44 8.56
N LYS A 52 6.93 -14.97 8.29
CA LYS A 52 6.40 -15.11 6.92
C LYS A 52 6.19 -13.77 6.23
N ALA A 53 5.65 -12.78 6.95
CA ALA A 53 5.45 -11.44 6.44
C ALA A 53 6.80 -10.78 6.11
N ALA A 54 7.80 -10.89 6.99
CA ALA A 54 9.14 -10.38 6.75
C ALA A 54 9.77 -11.01 5.50
N GLN A 55 9.67 -12.34 5.33
CA GLN A 55 10.14 -13.03 4.12
C GLN A 55 9.39 -12.59 2.85
N ALA A 56 8.09 -12.35 2.96
CA ALA A 56 7.30 -11.84 1.83
C ALA A 56 7.76 -10.43 1.44
N VAL A 57 7.98 -9.55 2.43
CA VAL A 57 8.51 -8.20 2.21
C VAL A 57 9.89 -8.28 1.56
N GLU A 58 10.82 -9.07 2.08
CA GLU A 58 12.17 -9.23 1.51
C GLU A 58 12.13 -9.73 0.05
N ARG A 59 11.27 -10.70 -0.23
CA ARG A 59 11.06 -11.20 -1.60
C ARG A 59 10.52 -10.13 -2.54
N LEU A 60 9.65 -9.26 -2.04
CA LEU A 60 9.05 -8.18 -2.83
C LEU A 60 10.05 -7.03 -3.01
N THR A 61 10.76 -6.62 -1.97
CA THR A 61 11.75 -5.54 -2.03
C THR A 61 12.96 -5.91 -2.86
N GLY A 62 13.46 -7.15 -2.77
CA GLY A 62 14.55 -7.63 -3.63
C GLY A 62 14.19 -7.72 -5.12
N LYS A 63 12.88 -7.73 -5.45
CA LYS A 63 12.36 -7.72 -6.83
C LYS A 63 11.93 -6.35 -7.31
N ARG A 64 11.69 -5.40 -6.40
CA ARG A 64 11.28 -4.05 -6.74
C ARG A 64 12.52 -3.23 -7.02
N ALA A 65 12.62 -2.67 -8.23
CA ALA A 65 13.65 -1.67 -8.50
C ALA A 65 13.51 -0.50 -7.51
N PRO A 66 14.62 0.17 -7.13
CA PRO A 66 14.54 1.41 -6.37
C PRO A 66 13.58 2.38 -7.06
N MET A 67 12.62 2.92 -6.30
CA MET A 67 11.66 3.87 -6.85
C MET A 67 12.37 5.18 -7.17
N ASN A 68 12.17 5.67 -8.40
CA ASN A 68 12.46 7.06 -8.71
C ASN A 68 11.26 7.95 -8.31
N ILE A 69 11.42 9.26 -8.46
CA ILE A 69 10.39 10.23 -8.10
C ILE A 69 9.08 10.02 -8.89
N ALA A 70 9.15 9.62 -10.17
CA ALA A 70 7.96 9.32 -10.97
C ALA A 70 7.22 8.07 -10.47
N ASP A 71 7.94 7.04 -10.03
CA ASP A 71 7.35 5.84 -9.43
C ASP A 71 6.61 6.17 -8.12
N VAL A 72 7.19 7.06 -7.31
CA VAL A 72 6.56 7.53 -6.07
C VAL A 72 5.26 8.27 -6.36
N TYR A 73 5.22 9.13 -7.38
CA TYR A 73 3.97 9.81 -7.75
C TYR A 73 2.91 8.85 -8.27
N ARG A 74 3.31 7.87 -9.09
CA ARG A 74 2.38 6.85 -9.59
C ARG A 74 1.76 6.06 -8.44
N GLU A 75 2.59 5.57 -7.52
CA GLU A 75 2.12 4.83 -6.35
C GLU A 75 1.19 5.69 -5.46
N LEU A 76 1.51 6.99 -5.29
CA LEU A 76 0.65 7.91 -4.55
C LEU A 76 -0.73 8.06 -5.19
N LEU A 77 -0.80 8.20 -6.52
CA LEU A 77 -2.06 8.31 -7.25
C LEU A 77 -2.86 7.00 -7.20
N GLU A 78 -2.19 5.84 -7.36
CA GLU A 78 -2.81 4.52 -7.22
C GLU A 78 -3.39 4.31 -5.82
N LEU A 79 -2.64 4.64 -4.77
CA LEU A 79 -3.10 4.59 -3.38
C LEU A 79 -4.28 5.55 -3.15
N SER A 80 -4.23 6.75 -3.73
CA SER A 80 -5.31 7.73 -3.62
C SER A 80 -6.61 7.18 -4.22
N GLY A 81 -6.54 6.58 -5.41
CA GLY A 81 -7.68 5.91 -6.04
C GLY A 81 -8.24 4.79 -5.18
N LEU A 82 -7.38 3.95 -4.60
CA LEU A 82 -7.81 2.86 -3.71
C LEU A 82 -8.52 3.39 -2.45
N VAL A 83 -8.01 4.45 -1.83
CA VAL A 83 -8.62 5.07 -0.64
C VAL A 83 -10.00 5.64 -0.96
N VAL A 84 -10.15 6.29 -2.12
CA VAL A 84 -11.45 6.82 -2.58
C VAL A 84 -12.44 5.68 -2.84
N ALA A 85 -12.01 4.64 -3.56
CA ALA A 85 -12.85 3.46 -3.81
C ALA A 85 -13.27 2.77 -2.51
N TRP A 86 -12.38 2.68 -1.52
CA TRP A 86 -12.71 2.13 -0.21
C TRP A 86 -13.75 2.98 0.54
N LYS A 87 -13.62 4.31 0.48
CA LYS A 87 -14.64 5.23 1.02
C LYS A 87 -15.99 5.02 0.32
N ASP A 88 -16.01 4.82 -0.99
CA ASP A 88 -17.25 4.60 -1.75
C ASP A 88 -17.92 3.27 -1.37
N VAL A 89 -17.16 2.18 -1.24
CA VAL A 89 -17.69 0.90 -0.74
C VAL A 89 -18.34 1.06 0.64
N LEU A 90 -17.72 1.83 1.53
CA LEU A 90 -18.27 2.08 2.87
C LEU A 90 -19.46 3.04 2.85
N ARG A 91 -19.51 3.98 1.90
CA ARG A 91 -20.68 4.84 1.65
C ARG A 91 -21.89 3.97 1.31
N ASP A 92 -21.75 3.07 0.35
CA ASP A 92 -22.84 2.19 -0.08
C ASP A 92 -23.37 1.34 1.08
N ARG A 93 -22.47 0.86 1.96
CA ARG A 93 -22.84 0.11 3.16
C ARG A 93 -23.60 0.97 4.16
N VAL A 94 -23.21 2.22 4.36
CA VAL A 94 -23.91 3.17 5.26
C VAL A 94 -25.25 3.59 4.68
N ASP A 95 -25.33 3.85 3.37
CA ASP A 95 -26.57 4.22 2.67
C ASP A 95 -27.61 3.09 2.73
N ALA A 96 -27.17 1.83 2.81
CA ALA A 96 -28.04 0.67 3.00
C ALA A 96 -28.55 0.49 4.45
N LEU A 97 -28.08 1.29 5.42
CA LEU A 97 -28.52 1.18 6.81
C LEU A 97 -29.86 1.87 7.03
N THR A 98 -30.77 1.18 7.71
CA THR A 98 -32.01 1.80 8.21
C THR A 98 -31.79 2.60 9.50
N ASP A 99 -30.77 2.23 10.27
CA ASP A 99 -30.39 2.88 11.52
C ASP A 99 -28.87 2.88 11.68
N TYR A 100 -28.31 3.92 12.28
CA TYR A 100 -26.88 4.11 12.50
C TYR A 100 -26.38 3.58 13.84
N THR A 101 -27.29 3.23 14.75
CA THR A 101 -26.96 2.62 16.04
C THR A 101 -27.54 1.21 16.17
N THR A 102 -27.07 0.48 17.19
CA THR A 102 -27.68 -0.75 17.67
C THR A 102 -27.75 -0.75 19.19
N PRO A 103 -28.77 -1.39 19.80
CA PRO A 103 -28.84 -1.50 21.25
C PRO A 103 -27.71 -2.39 21.79
N THR A 104 -27.21 -2.04 22.96
CA THR A 104 -26.20 -2.82 23.69
C THR A 104 -26.82 -3.80 24.67
N LEU A 105 -26.03 -4.79 25.12
CA LEU A 105 -26.48 -5.82 26.08
C LEU A 105 -26.80 -5.27 27.48
N VAL A 106 -26.26 -4.10 27.84
CA VAL A 106 -26.41 -3.48 29.17
C VAL A 106 -27.38 -2.30 29.17
N GLY A 107 -28.12 -2.11 28.07
CA GLY A 107 -28.94 -0.93 27.83
C GLY A 107 -28.13 0.24 27.28
N GLY A 108 -28.73 1.00 26.37
CA GLY A 108 -28.08 2.08 25.61
C GLY A 108 -27.78 1.69 24.17
N GLU A 109 -27.28 2.65 23.39
CA GLU A 109 -27.00 2.49 21.96
C GLU A 109 -25.50 2.55 21.67
N GLN A 110 -25.05 1.77 20.70
CA GLN A 110 -23.70 1.83 20.13
C GLN A 110 -23.76 2.17 18.64
N ILE A 111 -22.80 2.94 18.15
CA ILE A 111 -22.70 3.26 16.72
C ILE A 111 -22.31 1.99 15.95
N ARG A 112 -22.96 1.76 14.81
CA ARG A 112 -22.62 0.65 13.92
C ARG A 112 -21.20 0.77 13.40
N GLY A 113 -20.51 -0.37 13.32
CA GLY A 113 -19.12 -0.43 12.83
C GLY A 113 -18.95 0.15 11.43
N ASP A 114 -19.94 -0.03 10.54
CA ASP A 114 -19.91 0.54 9.18
C ASP A 114 -19.85 2.08 9.19
N VAL A 115 -20.60 2.74 10.09
CA VAL A 115 -20.59 4.20 10.24
C VAL A 115 -19.23 4.70 10.72
N LEU A 116 -18.64 4.03 11.71
CA LEU A 116 -17.31 4.35 12.21
C LEU A 116 -16.22 4.12 11.16
N LEU A 117 -16.35 3.07 10.35
CA LEU A 117 -15.41 2.78 9.27
C LEU A 117 -15.52 3.82 8.15
N PHE A 118 -16.75 4.22 7.80
CA PHE A 118 -17.00 5.22 6.78
C PHE A 118 -16.43 6.59 7.18
N GLU A 119 -16.67 7.05 8.40
CA GLU A 119 -16.09 8.30 8.93
C GLU A 119 -14.56 8.29 8.81
N ARG A 120 -13.91 7.20 9.23
CA ARG A 120 -12.45 7.03 9.10
C ARG A 120 -11.99 7.00 7.64
N ALA A 121 -12.79 6.45 6.74
CA ALA A 121 -12.46 6.42 5.32
C ALA A 121 -12.58 7.81 4.68
N MET A 122 -13.57 8.62 5.10
CA MET A 122 -13.67 10.02 4.69
C MET A 122 -12.46 10.83 5.15
N ASP A 123 -12.03 10.70 6.41
CA ASP A 123 -10.84 11.38 6.92
C ASP A 123 -9.55 10.97 6.16
N ARG A 124 -9.39 9.68 5.85
CA ARG A 124 -8.26 9.20 5.03
C ARG A 124 -8.30 9.71 3.60
N ALA A 125 -9.48 9.75 2.99
CA ALA A 125 -9.67 10.28 1.65
C ALA A 125 -9.32 11.78 1.60
N LEU A 126 -9.77 12.56 2.58
CA LEU A 126 -9.38 13.96 2.71
C LEU A 126 -7.85 14.11 2.80
N LYS A 127 -7.19 13.33 3.67
CA LYS A 127 -5.73 13.41 3.86
C LYS A 127 -4.95 13.07 2.59
N VAL A 128 -5.33 12.02 1.87
CA VAL A 128 -4.59 11.62 0.66
C VAL A 128 -4.81 12.60 -0.48
N LEU A 129 -6.05 13.10 -0.66
CA LEU A 129 -6.38 14.08 -1.69
C LEU A 129 -5.74 15.44 -1.40
N ASP A 130 -5.67 15.85 -0.13
CA ASP A 130 -4.97 17.07 0.30
C ASP A 130 -3.45 16.94 0.06
N ALA A 131 -2.86 15.77 0.31
CA ALA A 131 -1.45 15.52 0.00
C ALA A 131 -1.17 15.62 -1.51
N VAL A 132 -2.03 15.03 -2.34
CA VAL A 132 -1.96 15.13 -3.81
C VAL A 132 -2.08 16.58 -4.28
N ALA A 133 -3.07 17.32 -3.77
CA ALA A 133 -3.31 18.71 -4.15
C ALA A 133 -2.15 19.64 -3.78
N ARG A 134 -1.46 19.39 -2.66
CA ARG A 134 -0.31 20.19 -2.22
C ARG A 134 0.98 19.91 -3.00
N LEU A 135 1.11 18.72 -3.60
CA LEU A 135 2.37 18.30 -4.21
C LEU A 135 2.64 18.92 -5.60
N ASP A 136 1.74 19.78 -6.10
CA ASP A 136 1.80 20.37 -7.45
C ASP A 136 2.13 19.27 -8.49
N LEU A 137 1.42 18.14 -8.36
CA LEU A 137 1.69 16.95 -9.17
C LEU A 137 1.50 17.24 -10.65
N ASP A 138 0.58 18.14 -11.01
CA ASP A 138 0.34 18.55 -12.39
C ASP A 138 1.60 19.13 -13.05
N SER A 139 2.33 20.03 -12.38
CA SER A 139 3.56 20.59 -12.94
C SER A 139 4.65 19.52 -13.08
N ARG A 140 4.74 18.60 -12.12
CA ARG A 140 5.79 17.57 -12.09
C ARG A 140 5.51 16.42 -13.05
N LEU A 141 4.25 16.01 -13.21
CA LEU A 141 3.85 15.01 -14.21
C LEU A 141 3.98 15.58 -15.62
N SER A 142 3.61 16.86 -15.83
CA SER A 142 3.81 17.54 -17.11
C SER A 142 5.29 17.56 -17.49
N VAL A 143 6.18 17.89 -16.55
CA VAL A 143 7.64 17.85 -16.79
C VAL A 143 8.13 16.45 -17.12
N ILE A 144 7.65 15.40 -16.45
CA ILE A 144 8.03 14.00 -16.74
C ILE A 144 7.54 13.59 -18.14
N SER A 145 6.31 13.94 -18.49
CA SER A 145 5.72 13.71 -19.82
C SER A 145 6.50 14.45 -20.92
N GLU A 146 6.83 15.73 -20.68
CA GLU A 146 7.63 16.54 -21.60
C GLU A 146 9.03 15.99 -21.81
N GLU A 147 9.71 15.52 -20.76
CA GLU A 147 11.04 14.95 -20.87
C GLU A 147 11.02 13.64 -21.70
N GLY A 148 10.01 12.80 -21.48
CA GLY A 148 9.77 11.61 -22.32
C GLY A 148 9.52 11.96 -23.78
N ALA A 149 8.67 12.97 -24.03
CA ALA A 149 8.39 13.46 -25.38
C ALA A 149 9.66 14.02 -26.06
N ARG A 150 10.48 14.79 -25.33
CA ARG A 150 11.77 15.30 -25.83
C ARG A 150 12.72 14.17 -26.20
N GLN A 151 12.80 13.12 -25.39
CA GLN A 151 13.64 11.95 -25.69
C GLN A 151 13.19 11.22 -26.96
N ILE A 152 11.88 11.02 -27.13
CA ILE A 152 11.31 10.39 -28.33
C ILE A 152 11.62 11.22 -29.57
N VAL A 153 11.39 12.53 -29.53
CA VAL A 153 11.70 13.44 -30.65
C VAL A 153 13.20 13.43 -30.96
N ALA A 154 14.06 13.44 -29.95
CA ALA A 154 15.51 13.36 -30.14
C ALA A 154 15.94 12.03 -30.77
N MET A 155 15.32 10.90 -30.39
CA MET A 155 15.56 9.60 -31.03
C MET A 155 15.14 9.60 -32.49
N ILE A 156 13.94 10.10 -32.80
CA ILE A 156 13.43 10.16 -34.18
C ILE A 156 14.35 11.01 -35.05
N ARG A 157 14.76 12.19 -34.58
CA ARG A 157 15.70 13.05 -35.33
C ARG A 157 17.03 12.38 -35.60
N ARG A 158 17.58 11.65 -34.63
CA ARG A 158 18.82 10.88 -34.83
C ARG A 158 18.63 9.77 -35.85
N ALA A 159 17.53 9.02 -35.77
CA ALA A 159 17.23 7.94 -36.72
C ALA A 159 17.01 8.49 -38.14
N VAL A 160 16.33 9.63 -38.28
CA VAL A 160 16.14 10.31 -39.57
C VAL A 160 17.46 10.82 -40.14
N ALA A 161 18.35 11.37 -39.30
CA ALA A 161 19.66 11.81 -39.75
C ALA A 161 20.59 10.65 -40.15
N ASP A 162 20.37 9.45 -39.60
CA ASP A 162 21.15 8.24 -39.91
C ASP A 162 20.71 7.59 -41.23
N VAL A 163 19.48 7.88 -41.69
CA VAL A 163 18.96 7.46 -42.99
C VAL A 163 19.15 8.65 -43.91
N ASP A 164 20.12 8.60 -44.84
CA ASP A 164 20.43 9.66 -45.81
C ASP A 164 19.20 10.07 -46.68
N PHE A 165 18.29 10.86 -46.12
CA PHE A 165 17.13 11.39 -46.81
C PHE A 165 17.53 12.57 -47.68
N THR A 166 16.88 12.69 -48.83
CA THR A 166 16.92 13.94 -49.57
C THR A 166 16.11 15.01 -48.84
N PRO A 167 16.40 16.31 -49.07
CA PRO A 167 15.63 17.40 -48.44
C PRO A 167 14.11 17.26 -48.63
N GLU A 168 13.65 16.82 -49.81
CA GLU A 168 12.22 16.62 -50.08
C GLU A 168 11.61 15.45 -49.29
N GLN A 169 12.41 14.42 -48.99
CA GLN A 169 11.97 13.28 -48.17
C GLN A 169 11.87 13.67 -46.69
N GLU A 170 12.82 14.47 -46.20
CA GLU A 170 12.81 15.00 -44.84
C GLU A 170 11.61 15.94 -44.62
N ASP A 171 11.32 16.82 -45.57
CA ASP A 171 10.14 17.69 -45.54
C ASP A 171 8.83 16.90 -45.51
N ARG A 172 8.73 15.85 -46.34
CA ARG A 172 7.56 14.96 -46.35
C ARG A 172 7.39 14.22 -45.02
N PHE A 173 8.49 13.75 -44.44
CA PHE A 173 8.48 13.08 -43.15
C PHE A 173 8.01 14.03 -42.03
N ASN A 174 8.59 15.23 -41.96
CA ASN A 174 8.23 16.26 -40.99
C ASN A 174 6.74 16.66 -41.12
N ALA A 175 6.25 16.82 -42.35
CA ALA A 175 4.85 17.10 -42.61
C ALA A 175 3.92 15.95 -42.19
N ALA A 176 4.36 14.69 -42.31
CA ALA A 176 3.60 13.52 -41.87
C ALA A 176 3.52 13.44 -40.34
N ILE A 177 4.64 13.59 -39.64
CA ILE A 177 4.68 13.64 -38.18
C ILE A 177 3.77 14.76 -37.63
N ALA A 178 3.82 15.95 -38.22
CA ALA A 178 2.97 17.07 -37.81
C ALA A 178 1.47 16.79 -37.99
N ARG A 179 1.07 16.00 -39.01
CA ARG A 179 -0.33 15.58 -39.18
C ARG A 179 -0.76 14.58 -38.12
N GLU A 180 0.07 13.59 -37.82
CA GLU A 180 -0.26 12.58 -36.81
C GLU A 180 -0.31 13.17 -35.40
N LEU A 181 0.58 14.11 -35.06
CA LEU A 181 0.53 14.82 -33.77
C LEU A 181 -0.78 15.59 -33.58
N ARG A 182 -1.28 16.26 -34.64
CA ARG A 182 -2.58 16.95 -34.58
C ARG A 182 -3.75 15.99 -34.39
N ARG A 183 -3.74 14.85 -35.09
CA ARG A 183 -4.77 13.82 -34.91
C ARG A 183 -4.78 13.26 -33.50
N ALA A 184 -3.59 13.04 -32.92
CA ALA A 184 -3.47 12.53 -31.56
C ALA A 184 -3.97 13.55 -30.52
N SER A 185 -3.73 14.86 -30.69
CA SER A 185 -4.25 15.87 -29.77
C SER A 185 -5.77 15.98 -29.82
N GLU A 186 -6.36 15.95 -31.02
CA GLU A 186 -7.82 16.01 -31.20
C GLU A 186 -8.55 14.80 -30.58
N ALA A 187 -7.91 13.62 -30.57
CA ALA A 187 -8.46 12.41 -29.95
C ALA A 187 -8.32 12.39 -28.41
N GLY A 188 -7.40 13.16 -27.85
CA GLY A 188 -7.17 13.25 -26.40
C GLY A 188 -8.17 14.17 -25.67
N ASP A 189 -8.65 15.22 -26.32
CA ASP A 189 -9.60 16.19 -25.75
C ASP A 189 -11.06 15.67 -25.63
N THR A 190 -11.33 14.45 -26.06
CA THR A 190 -12.67 13.83 -26.06
C THR A 190 -12.88 12.72 -25.02
N GLN A 191 -11.89 12.45 -24.14
CA GLN A 191 -11.98 11.54 -23.00
C GLN A 191 -11.94 12.29 -21.67
#